data_AF-A0A849QI05-F1
#
_entry.id   AF-A0A849QI05-F1
#
_cell.length_a   1.000
_cell.length_b   1.000
_cell.length_c   1.000
_cell.angle_alpha   90.00
_cell.angle_beta   90.00
_cell.angle_gamma   90.00
#
_symmetry.space_group_name_H-M   'P 1'
#
loop_
_entity.id
_entity.type
_entity.pdbx_description
1 polymer ?
#
loop_
_entity_poly.entity_id
_entity_poly.type
_entity_poly.pdbx_seq_one_letter_code
_entity_poly.pdbx_strand_id
1 'polypeptide(L)' 'MRLITVKMSDIYVKGLDKLVENGMYPSRSEAIRVAVRDLLRRELWNDGMPLVDTVDINAE' A
#
# COMPACT_ATOMS: atom_id res chain seq x y z
N MET A 1 -0.05 -17.75 -3.01
CA MET A 1 0.90 -16.71 -2.57
C MET A 1 2.31 -17.30 -2.55
N ARG A 2 3.36 -16.51 -2.79
CA ARG A 2 4.76 -16.94 -2.62
C ARG A 2 5.43 -16.14 -1.51
N LEU A 3 6.30 -16.77 -0.73
CA LEU A 3 7.10 -16.11 0.30
C LEU A 3 8.26 -15.37 -0.36
N ILE A 4 8.41 -14.09 -0.03
CA ILE A 4 9.51 -13.24 -0.49
C ILE A 4 10.17 -12.64 0.74
N THR A 5 11.49 -12.77 0.85
CA THR A 5 12.29 -12.15 1.92
C THR A 5 13.01 -10.94 1.34
N VAL A 6 12.84 -9.78 1.98
CA VAL A 6 13.48 -8.52 1.60
C VAL A 6 14.27 -7.96 2.78
N LYS A 7 15.40 -7.31 2.48
CA LYS A 7 16.16 -6.53 3.47
C LYS A 7 15.67 -5.10 3.44
N MET A 8 15.35 -4.55 4.60
CA MET A 8 14.81 -3.20 4.75
C MET A 8 15.36 -2.56 6.03
N SER A 9 15.49 -1.24 6.02
CA SER A 9 15.93 -0.50 7.20
C SER A 9 14.86 -0.54 8.30
N ASP A 10 15.31 -0.56 9.56
CA ASP A 10 14.45 -0.62 10.74
C ASP A 10 13.40 0.51 10.80
N ILE A 11 13.72 1.67 10.22
CA ILE A 11 12.79 2.80 10.17
C ILE A 11 11.52 2.45 9.39
N TYR A 12 11.63 1.68 8.31
CA TYR A 12 10.50 1.30 7.46
C TYR A 12 9.69 0.18 8.13
N VAL A 13 10.36 -0.76 8.80
CA VAL A 13 9.71 -1.82 9.57
C VAL A 13 8.85 -1.19 10.68
N LYS A 14 9.41 -0.26 11.44
CA LYS A 14 8.68 0.48 12.49
C LYS A 14 7.51 1.29 11.93
N GLY A 15 7.67 1.87 10.74
CA GLY A 15 6.57 2.55 10.04
C GLY A 15 5.43 1.60 9.71
N LEU A 16 5.74 0.40 9.20
CA LEU A 16 4.74 -0.63 8.92
C LEU A 16 4.09 -1.17 10.19
N ASP A 17 4.84 -1.36 11.27
CA ASP A 17 4.29 -1.79 12.55
C ASP A 17 3.24 -0.79 13.06
N LYS A 18 3.52 0.52 13.01
CA LYS A 18 2.55 1.56 13.38
C LYS A 18 1.28 1.53 12.54
N LEU A 19 1.38 1.25 11.24
CA LEU A 19 0.20 1.13 10.38
C LEU A 19 -0.69 -0.05 10.78
N VAL A 20 -0.09 -1.14 11.24
CA VAL A 20 -0.83 -2.31 11.74
C VAL A 20 -1.39 -2.06 13.13
N GLU A 21 -0.63 -1.45 14.03
CA GLU A 21 -1.07 -1.06 15.38
C GLU A 21 -2.28 -0.11 15.35
N ASN A 22 -2.30 0.81 14.39
CA ASN A 22 -3.43 1.72 14.17
C ASN A 22 -4.64 1.05 13.52
N GLY A 23 -4.58 -0.25 13.21
CA GLY A 23 -5.67 -1.01 12.57
C GLY A 23 -5.90 -0.70 11.10
N MET A 24 -5.01 0.08 10.45
CA MET A 24 -5.14 0.46 9.03
C MET A 24 -4.91 -0.75 8.11
N TYR A 25 -4.06 -1.67 8.54
CA TYR A 25 -3.80 -2.93 7.84
C TYR A 25 -3.78 -4.08 8.83
N PRO A 26 -4.29 -5.27 8.46
CA PRO A 26 -4.34 -6.42 9.36
C PRO A 26 -2.96 -7.06 9.56
N SER A 27 -1.98 -6.81 8.68
CA SER A 27 -0.61 -7.29 8.83
C SER A 27 0.38 -6.46 8.03
N ARG A 28 1.66 -6.51 8.41
CA ARG A 28 2.76 -5.89 7.65
C ARG A 28 2.81 -6.39 6.21
N SER A 29 2.62 -7.69 6.03
CA SER A 29 2.63 -8.32 4.71
C SER A 29 1.51 -7.78 3.82
N GLU A 30 0.38 -7.40 4.40
CA GLU A 30 -0.73 -6.79 3.67
C GLU A 30 -0.43 -5.35 3.26
N ALA A 31 0.09 -4.55 4.20
CA ALA A 31 0.54 -3.19 3.91
C ALA A 31 1.60 -3.16 2.79
N ILE A 32 2.57 -4.08 2.82
CA ILE A 32 3.60 -4.19 1.77
C ILE A 32 2.95 -4.57 0.43
N ARG A 33 2.04 -5.55 0.40
CA ARG A 33 1.37 -5.97 -0.85
C ARG A 33 0.54 -4.84 -1.46
N VAL A 34 -0.14 -4.04 -0.63
CA VAL A 34 -0.91 -2.86 -1.06
C VAL A 34 0.04 -1.83 -1.67
N ALA A 35 1.10 -1.47 -0.97
CA ALA A 35 2.09 -0.51 -1.47
C ALA A 35 2.73 -0.96 -2.80
N VAL A 36 3.08 -2.24 -2.93
CA VAL A 36 3.63 -2.79 -4.18
C VAL A 36 2.60 -2.76 -5.30
N ARG A 37 1.33 -3.13 -5.03
CA ARG A 37 0.26 -3.06 -6.03
C ARG A 37 0.04 -1.63 -6.51
N ASP A 38 0.00 -0.68 -5.59
CA ASP A 38 -0.26 0.73 -5.91
C ASP A 38 0.92 1.31 -6.69
N LEU A 39 2.16 0.94 -6.33
CA LEU A 39 3.36 1.28 -7.10
C LEU A 39 3.27 0.71 -8.53
N LEU A 40 3.00 -0.59 -8.68
CA LEU A 40 2.89 -1.22 -10.00
C LEU A 40 1.76 -0.59 -10.83
N ARG A 41 0.63 -0.25 -10.21
CA ARG A 41 -0.48 0.44 -10.89
C ARG A 41 -0.08 1.84 -11.36
N ARG A 42 0.65 2.59 -10.53
CA ARG A 42 1.12 3.95 -10.87
C ARG A 42 2.22 3.98 -11.92
N GLU A 43 3.09 2.98 -11.97
CA GLU A 43 4.25 2.97 -12.87
C GLU A 43 4.01 2.19 -14.16
N LEU A 44 3.25 1.08 -14.10
CA LEU A 44 3.05 0.21 -15.27
C LEU A 44 1.71 0.41 -15.97
N TRP A 45 0.66 0.82 -15.24
CA TRP A 45 -0.68 1.03 -15.82
C TRP A 45 -0.95 2.48 -16.22
N ASN A 46 0.07 3.34 -16.13
CA ASN A 46 -0.02 4.76 -16.48
C ASN A 46 0.24 5.06 -17.96
N ASP A 47 0.03 4.08 -18.84
CA ASP A 47 -0.20 4.36 -20.26
C ASP A 47 -1.64 4.90 -20.49
N GLY A 48 -2.19 5.67 -19.54
CA GLY A 48 -3.24 6.64 -19.88
C GLY A 48 -4.40 6.91 -18.92
N MET A 49 -4.40 6.62 -17.61
CA MET A 49 -5.43 7.21 -16.73
C MET A 49 -4.97 7.48 -15.29
N PRO A 50 -5.11 8.73 -14.79
CA PRO A 50 -4.96 9.01 -13.37
C PRO A 50 -6.13 8.38 -12.62
N LEU A 51 -5.85 7.71 -11.50
CA LEU A 51 -6.89 7.34 -10.57
C LEU A 51 -7.39 8.62 -9.92
N VAL A 52 -8.54 9.08 -10.41
CA VAL A 52 -9.44 9.91 -9.62
C VAL A 52 -9.84 9.03 -8.44
N ASP A 53 -9.34 9.36 -7.25
CA ASP A 53 -9.97 8.92 -6.02
C ASP A 53 -11.37 9.53 -6.04
N THR A 54 -12.35 8.84 -6.62
CA THR A 54 -13.78 9.12 -6.37
C THR A 54 -14.10 8.65 -4.96
N VAL A 55 -13.44 9.28 -3.99
CA VAL A 55 -13.97 9.49 -2.67
C VAL A 55 -14.54 10.91 -2.72
N ASP A 56 -15.52 11.12 -3.61
CA ASP A 56 -16.51 12.19 -3.43
C ASP A 56 -17.38 11.77 -2.25
N ILE A 57 -16.80 11.95 -1.07
CA ILE A 57 -17.51 12.40 0.12
C ILE A 57 -18.34 13.61 -0.28
N ASN A 58 -19.57 13.39 -0.74
CA ASN A 58 -20.75 14.27 -0.74
C ASN A 58 -21.81 13.70 -1.71
N ALA A 59 -22.44 12.58 -1.33
CA ALA A 59 -23.78 12.29 -1.78
C ALA A 59 -24.67 12.49 -0.55
N GLU A 60 -25.39 13.61 -0.59
CA GLU A 60 -26.53 14.07 0.23
C GLU A 60 -27.07 13.14 1.33
#